data_AF-A0A080WNK7-F1
#
_entry.id   AF-A0A080WNK7-F1
#
_cell.length_a   1.000
_cell.length_b   1.000
_cell.length_c   1.000
_cell.angle_alpha   90.00
_cell.angle_beta   90.00
_cell.angle_gamma   90.00
#
_symmetry.space_group_name_H-M   'P 1'
#
loop_
_entity.id
_entity.type
_entity.pdbx_description
1 polymer ?
#
loop_
_entity_poly.entity_id
_entity_poly.type
_entity_poly.pdbx_seq_one_letter_code
_entity_poly.pdbx_strand_id
1 'polypeptide(L)'
;MWIRRKFGNDPLYHALVQAYIDTLLSNGHNFECFVEGGRSRTGKLLPPKYGILRYVLDSVGSGRVEDALICPVSTQYDKVIETESYISELLGQPKQKENLRDFISASSVLSLKLGRIDVRFHEPWSLKQFITQQTTKIHHMPTNERNLMATISQEERSRILRTFGYRVLSQINDASVIMPTALVGTVLLTLRGRGVGKAELSRRVDWLCHRVKEKGGRVAHFYRAPTTHVVERALEVLGPKLVGKTAGLAEETYHVVDRFQLSFYRNMTIHLFIPEALVSVALYSRVKKGGEPSNQQITYDELLTRVSFLSQVRIPLYFTTRNMTLNRYDSYSEASLSSLQRG
;
A
#
# COMPACT_ATOMS: atom_id res chain seq x y z
N MET A 1 -27.25 -4.62 2.90
CA MET A 1 -27.25 -5.56 1.76
C MET A 1 -25.97 -6.37 1.76
N TRP A 2 -26.02 -7.68 1.46
CA TRP A 2 -24.81 -8.49 1.25
C TRP A 2 -24.38 -8.42 -0.23
N ILE A 3 -23.12 -8.02 -0.49
CA ILE A 3 -22.56 -7.94 -1.85
C ILE A 3 -21.73 -9.20 -2.13
N ARG A 4 -22.02 -9.88 -3.24
CA ARG A 4 -21.33 -11.09 -3.72
C ARG A 4 -19.87 -10.78 -4.02
N ARG A 5 -18.95 -11.72 -3.77
CA ARG A 5 -17.53 -11.56 -4.18
C ARG A 5 -17.30 -11.70 -5.68
N LYS A 6 -18.18 -12.41 -6.38
CA LYS A 6 -18.16 -12.59 -7.84
C LYS A 6 -19.56 -12.27 -8.37
N PHE A 7 -19.62 -11.38 -9.35
CA PHE A 7 -20.89 -10.92 -9.91
C PHE A 7 -21.32 -11.79 -11.09
N GLY A 8 -20.38 -12.45 -11.77
CA GLY A 8 -20.67 -13.25 -12.98
C GLY A 8 -21.12 -12.36 -14.13
N ASN A 9 -21.83 -12.94 -15.09
CA ASN A 9 -22.50 -12.21 -16.17
C ASN A 9 -23.99 -12.09 -15.85
N ASP A 10 -24.32 -11.45 -14.72
CA ASP A 10 -25.69 -11.27 -14.20
C ASP A 10 -26.05 -9.77 -14.28
N PRO A 11 -26.67 -9.32 -15.39
CA PRO A 11 -27.01 -7.90 -15.60
C PRO A 11 -27.96 -7.37 -14.52
N LEU A 12 -28.88 -8.20 -14.04
CA LEU A 12 -29.84 -7.82 -12.99
C LEU A 12 -29.10 -7.53 -11.68
N TYR A 13 -28.14 -8.37 -11.31
CA TYR A 13 -27.33 -8.14 -10.13
C TYR A 13 -26.51 -6.84 -10.23
N HIS A 14 -25.93 -6.56 -11.40
CA HIS A 14 -25.22 -5.31 -11.63
C HIS A 14 -26.13 -4.08 -11.48
N ALA A 15 -27.35 -4.13 -12.05
CA ALA A 15 -28.33 -3.06 -11.94
C ALA A 15 -28.83 -2.86 -10.49
N LEU A 16 -29.07 -3.96 -9.77
CA LEU A 16 -29.50 -3.91 -8.36
C LEU A 16 -28.44 -3.24 -7.48
N VAL A 17 -27.16 -3.61 -7.64
CA VAL A 17 -26.06 -3.00 -6.87
C VAL A 17 -25.90 -1.53 -7.23
N GLN A 18 -26.02 -1.15 -8.52
CA GLN A 18 -25.99 0.26 -8.93
C GLN A 18 -27.12 1.05 -8.26
N ALA A 19 -28.37 0.58 -8.35
CA ALA A 19 -29.52 1.26 -7.75
C ALA A 19 -29.40 1.39 -6.22
N TYR A 20 -28.85 0.37 -5.55
CA TYR A 20 -28.57 0.41 -4.12
C TYR A 20 -27.55 1.50 -3.75
N ILE A 21 -26.43 1.57 -4.47
CA ILE A 21 -25.39 2.61 -4.24
C ILE A 21 -25.94 4.01 -4.56
N ASP A 22 -26.69 4.15 -5.65
CA ASP A 22 -27.36 5.41 -6.01
C ASP A 22 -28.28 5.88 -4.88
N THR A 23 -29.10 4.97 -4.34
CA THR A 23 -30.04 5.28 -3.24
C THR A 23 -29.29 5.69 -1.97
N LEU A 24 -28.24 4.95 -1.59
CA LEU A 24 -27.45 5.28 -0.40
C LEU A 24 -26.82 6.67 -0.50
N LEU A 25 -26.15 6.95 -1.62
CA LEU A 25 -25.45 8.21 -1.82
C LEU A 25 -26.41 9.38 -1.98
N SER A 26 -27.54 9.20 -2.68
CA SER A 26 -28.55 10.26 -2.86
C SER A 26 -29.22 10.66 -1.55
N ASN A 27 -29.36 9.72 -0.61
CA ASN A 27 -29.88 9.98 0.73
C ASN A 27 -28.83 10.53 1.70
N GLY A 28 -27.60 10.78 1.25
CA GLY A 28 -26.51 11.32 2.08
C GLY A 28 -25.93 10.33 3.09
N HIS A 29 -26.11 9.02 2.88
CA HIS A 29 -25.53 8.01 3.77
C HIS A 29 -24.03 7.83 3.53
N ASN A 30 -23.29 7.64 4.62
CA ASN A 30 -21.87 7.30 4.55
C ASN A 30 -21.67 5.88 3.99
N PHE A 31 -20.69 5.75 3.11
CA PHE A 31 -20.35 4.48 2.47
C PHE A 31 -18.85 4.20 2.65
N GLU A 32 -18.54 3.15 3.42
CA GLU A 32 -17.16 2.69 3.63
C GLU A 32 -16.85 1.50 2.71
N CYS A 33 -15.68 1.51 2.07
CA CYS A 33 -15.17 0.36 1.35
C CYS A 33 -13.65 0.25 1.40
N PHE A 34 -13.15 -0.98 1.34
CA PHE A 34 -11.72 -1.25 1.16
C PHE A 34 -11.42 -1.32 -0.34
N VAL A 35 -10.71 -0.31 -0.85
CA VAL A 35 -10.37 -0.19 -2.28
C VAL A 35 -9.61 -1.42 -2.80
N GLU A 36 -8.85 -2.09 -1.96
CA GLU A 36 -8.09 -3.31 -2.29
C GLU A 36 -8.94 -4.59 -2.39
N GLY A 37 -10.18 -4.54 -1.90
CA GLY A 37 -11.11 -5.68 -1.86
C GLY A 37 -10.80 -6.73 -0.80
N GLY A 38 -9.83 -6.50 0.08
CA GLY A 38 -9.47 -7.42 1.16
C GLY A 38 -8.36 -6.87 2.05
N ARG A 39 -7.95 -7.69 3.03
CA ARG A 39 -6.85 -7.37 3.94
C ARG A 39 -5.51 -7.65 3.26
N SER A 40 -4.54 -6.78 3.48
CA SER A 40 -3.17 -7.03 3.06
C SER A 40 -2.58 -8.19 3.85
N ARG A 41 -2.05 -9.20 3.15
CA ARG A 41 -1.37 -10.36 3.74
C ARG A 41 0.13 -10.19 3.87
N THR A 42 0.68 -9.16 3.23
CA THR A 42 2.14 -8.92 3.20
C THR A 42 2.53 -7.61 3.85
N GLY A 43 1.57 -6.80 4.33
CA GLY A 43 1.83 -5.45 4.86
C GLY A 43 2.05 -4.40 3.78
N LYS A 44 1.87 -4.76 2.50
CA LYS A 44 1.92 -3.86 1.34
C LYS A 44 0.51 -3.55 0.88
N LEU A 45 0.30 -2.33 0.36
CA LEU A 45 -0.94 -2.04 -0.35
C LEU A 45 -1.07 -2.94 -1.59
N LEU A 46 -2.28 -3.40 -1.84
CA LEU A 46 -2.65 -4.15 -3.05
C LEU A 46 -3.17 -3.19 -4.13
N PRO A 47 -3.10 -3.59 -5.41
CA PRO A 47 -3.75 -2.84 -6.48
C PRO A 47 -5.24 -2.61 -6.20
N PRO A 48 -5.79 -1.45 -6.62
CA PRO A 48 -7.17 -1.12 -6.39
C PRO A 48 -8.09 -2.07 -7.18
N LYS A 49 -9.17 -2.51 -6.54
CA LYS A 49 -10.28 -3.23 -7.15
C LYS A 49 -11.36 -2.24 -7.54
N TYR A 50 -11.58 -2.10 -8.84
CA TYR A 50 -12.44 -1.06 -9.37
C TYR A 50 -13.94 -1.33 -9.23
N GLY A 51 -14.36 -2.52 -8.79
CA GLY A 51 -15.77 -2.92 -8.79
C GLY A 51 -16.68 -1.91 -8.10
N ILE A 52 -16.43 -1.64 -6.82
CA ILE A 52 -17.25 -0.69 -6.05
C ILE A 52 -17.01 0.77 -6.46
N LEU A 53 -15.76 1.11 -6.78
CA LEU A 53 -15.38 2.45 -7.23
C LEU A 53 -16.10 2.83 -8.52
N ARG A 54 -16.33 1.86 -9.41
CA ARG A 54 -17.10 2.05 -10.64
C ARG A 54 -18.53 2.48 -10.34
N TYR A 55 -19.21 1.78 -9.42
CA TYR A 55 -20.59 2.15 -9.06
C TYR A 55 -20.68 3.58 -8.53
N VAL A 56 -19.76 3.96 -7.63
CA VAL A 56 -19.70 5.32 -7.06
C VAL A 56 -19.38 6.37 -8.14
N LEU A 57 -18.40 6.08 -9.02
CA LEU A 57 -18.06 6.94 -10.16
C LEU A 57 -19.27 7.15 -11.08
N ASP A 58 -19.99 6.07 -11.38
CA ASP A 58 -21.14 6.08 -12.27
C ASP A 58 -22.34 6.80 -11.67
N SER A 59 -22.56 6.68 -10.34
CA SER A 59 -23.58 7.42 -9.61
C SER A 59 -23.41 8.94 -9.74
N VAL A 60 -22.20 9.45 -9.51
CA VAL A 60 -21.91 10.88 -9.62
C VAL A 60 -21.80 11.33 -11.08
N GLY A 61 -21.11 10.58 -11.92
CA GLY A 61 -20.88 10.94 -13.31
C GLY A 61 -22.14 10.99 -14.17
N SER A 62 -23.13 10.15 -13.87
CA SER A 62 -24.45 10.19 -14.52
C SER A 62 -25.36 11.31 -14.03
N GLY A 63 -24.99 12.01 -12.95
CA GLY A 63 -25.81 13.04 -12.32
C GLY A 63 -26.96 12.50 -11.46
N ARG A 64 -27.02 11.18 -11.19
CA ARG A 64 -27.98 10.60 -10.23
C ARG A 64 -27.70 11.04 -8.80
N VAL A 65 -26.42 11.19 -8.48
CA VAL A 65 -25.93 11.78 -7.22
C VAL A 65 -25.24 13.10 -7.55
N GLU A 66 -25.56 14.16 -6.82
CA GLU A 66 -25.00 15.49 -7.11
C GLU A 66 -23.48 15.53 -6.91
N ASP A 67 -22.99 15.00 -5.79
CA ASP A 67 -21.57 14.83 -5.49
C ASP A 67 -21.37 13.75 -4.40
N ALA A 68 -20.15 13.21 -4.32
CA ALA A 68 -19.71 12.35 -3.23
C ALA A 68 -18.34 12.80 -2.74
N LEU A 69 -18.21 13.06 -1.43
CA LEU A 69 -16.91 13.38 -0.84
C LEU A 69 -16.14 12.08 -0.58
N ILE A 70 -14.97 11.97 -1.17
CA ILE A 70 -14.06 10.85 -0.96
C ILE A 70 -13.13 11.19 0.20
N CYS A 71 -13.19 10.42 1.28
CA CYS A 71 -12.30 10.53 2.42
C CYS A 71 -11.39 9.29 2.50
N PRO A 72 -10.12 9.37 2.06
CA PRO A 72 -9.15 8.29 2.22
C PRO A 72 -8.81 8.11 3.70
N VAL A 73 -8.89 6.86 4.18
CA VAL A 73 -8.61 6.50 5.58
C VAL A 73 -7.48 5.48 5.64
N SER A 74 -6.51 5.72 6.51
CA SER A 74 -5.41 4.80 6.78
C SER A 74 -5.53 4.25 8.20
N THR A 75 -5.44 2.93 8.34
CA THR A 75 -5.53 2.23 9.63
C THR A 75 -4.29 1.36 9.82
N GLN A 76 -3.47 1.66 10.83
CA GLN A 76 -2.32 0.84 11.23
C GLN A 76 -2.52 0.18 12.59
N TYR A 77 -1.91 -1.00 12.74
CA TYR A 77 -1.89 -1.76 13.98
C TYR A 77 -0.44 -2.01 14.41
N ASP A 78 -0.18 -1.94 15.71
CA ASP A 78 1.11 -2.33 16.29
C ASP A 78 1.37 -3.83 16.14
N LYS A 79 0.34 -4.65 16.35
CA LYS A 79 0.36 -6.11 16.17
C LYS A 79 -0.75 -6.55 15.24
N VAL A 80 -0.38 -7.29 14.19
CA VAL A 80 -1.36 -7.98 13.36
C VAL A 80 -1.53 -9.39 13.90
N ILE A 81 -2.75 -9.69 14.32
CA ILE A 81 -3.07 -10.93 15.05
C ILE A 81 -3.04 -12.14 14.11
N GLU A 82 -3.34 -11.93 12.84
CA GLU A 82 -3.55 -12.98 11.84
C GLU A 82 -2.29 -13.30 11.03
N THR A 83 -1.11 -12.84 11.46
CA THR A 83 0.11 -13.02 10.68
C THR A 83 0.46 -14.49 10.47
N GLU A 84 0.24 -15.37 11.45
CA GLU A 84 0.50 -16.82 11.32
C GLU A 84 -0.37 -17.46 10.21
N SER A 85 -1.68 -17.15 10.17
CA SER A 85 -2.59 -17.71 9.17
C SER A 85 -2.33 -17.17 7.75
N TYR A 86 -1.91 -15.92 7.63
CA TYR A 86 -1.50 -15.33 6.33
C TYR A 86 -0.24 -15.98 5.77
N ILE A 87 0.67 -16.39 6.64
CA ILE A 87 1.92 -17.02 6.24
C ILE A 87 1.68 -18.44 5.77
N SER A 88 0.87 -19.21 6.49
CA SER A 88 0.43 -20.53 6.02
C SER A 88 -0.22 -20.44 4.64
N GLU A 89 -1.09 -19.45 4.42
CA GLU A 89 -1.71 -19.22 3.10
C GLU A 89 -0.68 -18.83 2.02
N LEU A 90 0.32 -18.00 2.34
CA LEU A 90 1.39 -17.62 1.41
C LEU A 90 2.34 -18.79 1.08
N LEU A 91 2.51 -19.74 1.99
CA LEU A 91 3.27 -20.99 1.78
C LEU A 91 2.44 -22.07 1.06
N GLY A 92 1.27 -21.72 0.53
CA GLY A 92 0.43 -22.59 -0.28
C GLY A 92 -0.47 -23.53 0.53
N GLN A 93 -0.54 -23.39 1.85
CA GLN A 93 -1.52 -24.13 2.63
C GLN A 93 -2.92 -23.61 2.31
N PRO A 94 -3.92 -24.51 2.20
CA PRO A 94 -5.29 -24.12 1.90
C PRO A 94 -5.77 -23.14 2.95
N LYS A 95 -6.48 -22.09 2.51
CA LYS A 95 -7.05 -21.08 3.38
C LYS A 95 -7.94 -21.74 4.42
N GLN A 96 -7.45 -21.86 5.65
CA GLN A 96 -8.28 -22.29 6.76
C GLN A 96 -9.40 -21.25 6.93
N LYS A 97 -10.65 -21.72 6.85
CA LYS A 97 -11.83 -20.90 7.16
C LYS A 97 -11.89 -20.77 8.69
N GLU A 98 -10.92 -20.11 9.29
CA GLU A 98 -11.10 -19.73 10.68
C GLU A 98 -12.13 -18.59 10.72
N ASN A 99 -13.21 -18.85 11.46
CA ASN A 99 -14.25 -17.87 11.68
C ASN A 99 -13.69 -16.76 12.56
N LEU A 100 -13.43 -15.60 11.96
CA LEU A 100 -13.10 -14.38 12.69
C LEU A 100 -14.11 -14.06 13.80
N ARG A 101 -15.36 -14.54 13.68
CA ARG A 101 -16.38 -14.45 14.73
C ARG A 101 -16.07 -15.33 15.95
N ASP A 102 -15.52 -16.53 15.75
CA ASP A 102 -15.12 -17.46 16.82
C ASP A 102 -13.80 -16.99 17.47
N PHE A 103 -12.97 -16.29 16.70
CA PHE A 103 -11.78 -15.62 17.21
C PHE A 103 -12.12 -14.36 18.03
N ILE A 104 -12.99 -13.47 17.54
CA ILE A 104 -13.43 -12.25 18.26
C ILE A 104 -14.29 -12.59 19.49
N SER A 105 -15.04 -13.70 19.47
CA SER A 105 -15.85 -14.15 20.60
C SER A 105 -15.05 -14.81 21.71
N ALA A 106 -13.78 -15.18 21.45
CA ALA A 106 -12.88 -15.60 22.50
C ALA A 106 -12.54 -14.38 23.37
N SER A 107 -13.05 -14.38 24.60
CA SER A 107 -12.76 -13.39 25.65
C SER A 107 -11.25 -13.20 25.91
N SER A 108 -10.41 -14.13 25.44
CA SER A 108 -8.96 -14.04 25.42
C SER A 108 -8.41 -12.99 24.44
N VAL A 109 -9.13 -12.59 23.39
CA VAL A 109 -8.69 -11.55 22.43
C VAL A 109 -8.69 -10.16 23.08
N LEU A 110 -9.60 -9.91 24.02
CA LEU A 110 -9.59 -8.69 24.84
C LEU A 110 -8.42 -8.65 25.83
N SER A 111 -7.82 -9.80 26.16
CA SER A 111 -6.62 -9.91 27.01
C SER A 111 -5.30 -9.82 26.23
N LEU A 112 -5.36 -9.84 24.89
CA LEU A 112 -4.17 -9.71 24.07
C LEU A 112 -3.62 -8.29 24.15
N LYS A 113 -2.32 -8.17 24.44
CA LYS A 113 -1.56 -6.90 24.31
C LYS A 113 -1.36 -6.60 22.81
N LEU A 114 -2.42 -6.13 22.15
CA LEU A 114 -2.47 -5.85 20.71
C LEU A 114 -1.74 -4.55 20.31
N GLY A 115 -1.30 -3.78 21.30
CA GLY A 115 -0.67 -2.49 21.11
C GLY A 115 -1.69 -1.42 20.71
N ARG A 116 -1.25 -0.44 19.93
CA ARG A 116 -2.05 0.69 19.47
C ARG A 116 -2.66 0.44 18.09
N ILE A 117 -3.83 1.05 17.86
CA ILE A 117 -4.43 1.26 16.54
C ILE A 117 -4.30 2.75 16.21
N ASP A 118 -3.75 3.10 15.04
CA ASP A 118 -3.70 4.46 14.54
C ASP A 118 -4.64 4.59 13.34
N VAL A 119 -5.61 5.49 13.42
CA VAL A 119 -6.56 5.79 12.33
C VAL A 119 -6.35 7.23 11.90
N ARG A 120 -6.07 7.43 10.62
CA ARG A 120 -5.74 8.72 10.02
C ARG A 120 -6.65 8.99 8.83
N PHE A 121 -7.21 10.19 8.79
CA PHE A 121 -8.02 10.67 7.69
C PHE A 121 -7.17 11.60 6.82
N HIS A 122 -7.19 11.36 5.51
CA HIS A 122 -6.72 12.35 4.55
C HIS A 122 -7.80 13.41 4.34
N GLU A 123 -7.40 14.61 3.92
CA GLU A 123 -8.34 15.66 3.50
C GLU A 123 -9.34 15.12 2.45
N PRO A 124 -10.66 15.21 2.72
CA PRO A 124 -11.68 14.78 1.79
C PRO A 124 -11.71 15.64 0.52
N TRP A 125 -12.18 15.07 -0.60
CA TRP A 125 -12.28 15.79 -1.87
C TRP A 125 -13.53 15.40 -2.67
N SER A 126 -14.03 16.34 -3.49
CA SER A 126 -15.22 16.18 -4.33
C SER A 126 -14.98 15.24 -5.51
N LEU A 127 -15.76 14.17 -5.60
CA LEU A 127 -15.70 13.26 -6.75
C LEU A 127 -16.19 13.93 -8.03
N LYS A 128 -17.21 14.78 -7.95
CA LYS A 128 -17.70 15.57 -9.09
C LYS A 128 -16.61 16.48 -9.66
N GLN A 129 -15.90 17.19 -8.78
CA GLN A 129 -14.79 18.05 -9.19
C GLN A 129 -13.67 17.23 -9.83
N PHE A 130 -13.35 16.05 -9.27
CA PHE A 130 -12.35 15.17 -9.87
C PHE A 130 -12.75 14.68 -11.26
N ILE A 131 -14.00 14.21 -11.44
CA ILE A 131 -14.50 13.76 -12.75
C ILE A 131 -14.38 14.91 -13.76
N THR A 132 -14.89 16.09 -13.40
CA THR A 132 -14.84 17.29 -14.25
C THR A 132 -13.40 17.61 -14.66
N GLN A 133 -12.46 17.61 -13.70
CA GLN A 133 -11.04 17.85 -13.98
C GLN A 133 -10.42 16.80 -14.91
N GLN A 134 -10.78 15.51 -14.77
CA GLN A 134 -10.26 14.47 -15.66
C GLN A 134 -10.86 14.60 -17.08
N THR A 135 -12.16 14.83 -17.18
CA THR A 135 -12.87 14.99 -18.46
C THR A 135 -12.35 16.21 -19.23
N THR A 136 -12.15 17.36 -18.56
CA THR A 136 -11.57 18.56 -19.19
C THR A 136 -10.14 18.33 -19.67
N LYS A 137 -9.32 17.54 -18.95
CA LYS A 137 -7.96 17.19 -19.42
C LYS A 137 -7.98 16.34 -20.68
N ILE A 138 -9.02 15.54 -20.89
CA ILE A 138 -9.17 14.69 -22.06
C ILE A 138 -9.66 15.52 -23.25
N HIS A 139 -10.79 16.23 -23.09
CA HIS A 139 -11.43 16.93 -24.21
C HIS A 139 -10.94 18.37 -24.45
N HIS A 140 -10.07 18.91 -23.59
CA HIS A 140 -9.55 20.28 -23.67
C HIS A 140 -10.63 21.37 -23.72
N MET A 141 -11.86 21.06 -23.28
CA MET A 141 -12.99 21.99 -23.20
C MET A 141 -13.71 21.84 -21.85
N PRO A 142 -14.26 22.95 -21.31
CA PRO A 142 -15.08 22.90 -20.10
C PRO A 142 -16.44 22.26 -20.42
N THR A 143 -16.77 21.19 -19.71
CA THR A 143 -18.06 20.48 -19.84
C THR A 143 -18.99 20.93 -18.72
N ASN A 144 -20.08 21.64 -19.05
CA ASN A 144 -21.14 22.05 -18.11
C ASN A 144 -22.34 21.06 -18.10
N GLU A 145 -22.13 19.82 -18.57
CA GLU A 145 -23.20 18.84 -18.70
C GLU A 145 -23.60 18.23 -17.34
N ARG A 146 -24.91 18.01 -17.17
CA ARG A 146 -25.47 17.32 -16.01
C ARG A 146 -25.03 15.84 -15.93
N ASN A 147 -24.70 15.25 -17.08
CA ASN A 147 -24.10 13.93 -17.19
C ASN A 147 -22.67 14.05 -17.73
N LEU A 148 -21.71 14.20 -16.82
CA LEU A 148 -20.28 14.41 -17.12
C LEU A 148 -19.62 13.24 -17.87
N MET A 149 -20.30 12.10 -17.95
CA MET A 149 -19.77 10.86 -18.53
C MET A 149 -20.59 10.36 -19.74
N ALA A 150 -21.53 11.15 -20.28
CA ALA A 150 -22.30 10.75 -21.46
C ALA A 150 -21.43 10.66 -22.73
N THR A 151 -20.44 11.54 -22.84
CA THR A 151 -19.68 11.80 -24.07
C THR A 151 -18.30 11.14 -24.08
N ILE A 152 -17.92 10.47 -22.99
CA ILE A 152 -16.61 9.80 -22.86
C ILE A 152 -16.67 8.36 -23.38
N SER A 153 -15.59 7.92 -24.03
CA SER A 153 -15.45 6.53 -24.48
C SER A 153 -15.29 5.57 -23.29
N GLN A 154 -15.49 4.28 -23.55
CA GLN A 154 -15.32 3.24 -22.53
C GLN A 154 -13.85 3.15 -22.05
N GLU A 155 -12.90 3.43 -22.93
CA GLU A 155 -11.46 3.48 -22.64
C GLU A 155 -11.14 4.67 -21.73
N GLU A 156 -11.69 5.84 -22.02
CA GLU A 156 -11.52 7.06 -21.21
C GLU A 156 -12.10 6.87 -19.82
N ARG A 157 -13.31 6.32 -19.72
CA ARG A 157 -13.93 5.95 -18.44
C ARG A 157 -13.05 5.00 -17.63
N SER A 158 -12.48 3.99 -18.28
CA SER A 158 -11.57 3.04 -17.63
C SER A 158 -10.29 3.71 -17.14
N ARG A 159 -9.76 4.70 -17.88
CA ARG A 159 -8.62 5.52 -17.45
C ARG A 159 -8.96 6.37 -16.23
N ILE A 160 -10.12 7.05 -16.23
CA ILE A 160 -10.59 7.85 -15.08
C ILE A 160 -10.75 6.97 -13.83
N LEU A 161 -11.37 5.80 -13.98
CA LEU A 161 -11.57 4.83 -12.91
C LEU A 161 -10.24 4.32 -12.34
N ARG A 162 -9.26 4.06 -13.21
CA ARG A 162 -7.89 3.70 -12.79
C ARG A 162 -7.24 4.83 -11.99
N THR A 163 -7.28 6.05 -12.51
CA THR A 163 -6.75 7.24 -11.82
C THR A 163 -7.43 7.47 -10.48
N PHE A 164 -8.76 7.26 -10.40
CA PHE A 164 -9.51 7.34 -9.16
C PHE A 164 -8.98 6.36 -8.11
N GLY A 165 -8.89 5.07 -8.46
CA GLY A 165 -8.41 4.04 -7.53
C GLY A 165 -6.99 4.32 -7.03
N TYR A 166 -6.06 4.68 -7.91
CA TYR A 166 -4.68 4.98 -7.52
C TYR A 166 -4.55 6.30 -6.75
N ARG A 167 -5.39 7.31 -7.02
CA ARG A 167 -5.44 8.53 -6.21
C ARG A 167 -5.84 8.23 -4.77
N VAL A 168 -6.86 7.38 -4.57
CA VAL A 168 -7.28 6.99 -3.20
C VAL A 168 -6.17 6.24 -2.49
N LEU A 169 -5.54 5.25 -3.14
CA LEU A 169 -4.42 4.50 -2.54
C LEU A 169 -3.22 5.41 -2.23
N SER A 170 -2.92 6.37 -3.11
CA SER A 170 -1.90 7.40 -2.87
C SER A 170 -2.17 8.16 -1.58
N GLN A 171 -3.41 8.63 -1.42
CA GLN A 171 -3.79 9.45 -0.27
C GLN A 171 -3.86 8.64 1.02
N ILE A 172 -4.19 7.34 0.95
CA ILE A 172 -4.07 6.41 2.08
C ILE A 172 -2.59 6.31 2.49
N ASN A 173 -1.67 6.12 1.56
CA ASN A 173 -0.23 6.13 1.84
C ASN A 173 0.23 7.47 2.44
N ASP A 174 -0.18 8.60 1.86
CA ASP A 174 0.18 9.93 2.35
C ASP A 174 -0.35 10.18 3.78
N ALA A 175 -1.51 9.61 4.12
CA ALA A 175 -2.08 9.68 5.47
C ALA A 175 -1.41 8.72 6.46
N SER A 176 -0.73 7.68 5.97
CA SER A 176 -0.22 6.57 6.76
C SER A 176 0.87 6.95 7.75
N VAL A 177 0.94 6.20 8.83
CA VAL A 177 1.93 6.33 9.89
C VAL A 177 2.75 5.06 10.02
N ILE A 178 4.05 5.23 10.18
CA ILE A 178 4.97 4.14 10.46
C ILE A 178 4.94 3.83 11.97
N MET A 179 4.53 2.61 12.31
CA MET A 179 4.52 2.10 13.68
C MET A 179 5.93 1.67 14.12
N PRO A 180 6.26 1.68 15.43
CA PRO A 180 7.57 1.23 15.93
C PRO A 180 7.91 -0.20 15.58
N THR A 181 6.93 -1.11 15.58
CA THR A 181 7.13 -2.51 15.23
C THR A 181 7.62 -2.64 13.79
N ALA A 182 7.14 -1.77 12.89
CA ALA A 182 7.64 -1.67 11.52
C ALA A 182 9.09 -1.14 11.47
N LEU A 183 9.44 -0.13 12.26
CA LEU A 183 10.80 0.40 12.34
C LEU A 183 11.81 -0.62 12.89
N VAL A 184 11.48 -1.22 14.04
CA VAL A 184 12.31 -2.25 14.69
C VAL A 184 12.44 -3.46 13.77
N GLY A 185 11.35 -3.93 13.17
CA GLY A 185 11.37 -5.03 12.21
C GLY A 185 12.24 -4.72 10.99
N THR A 186 12.18 -3.50 10.46
CA THR A 186 13.06 -3.06 9.37
C THR A 186 14.52 -3.07 9.77
N VAL A 187 14.89 -2.49 10.91
CA VAL A 187 16.28 -2.47 11.38
C VAL A 187 16.79 -3.90 11.59
N LEU A 188 16.06 -4.74 12.34
CA LEU A 188 16.47 -6.12 12.62
C LEU A 188 16.66 -6.96 11.35
N LEU A 189 15.84 -6.75 10.31
CA LEU A 189 15.96 -7.48 9.04
C LEU A 189 17.09 -6.98 8.14
N THR A 190 17.60 -5.76 8.35
CA THR A 190 18.73 -5.21 7.59
C THR A 190 20.09 -5.59 8.16
N LEU A 191 20.14 -6.01 9.42
CA LEU A 191 21.36 -6.45 10.07
C LEU A 191 21.74 -7.87 9.64
N ARG A 192 23.04 -8.06 9.41
CA ARG A 192 23.65 -9.37 9.17
C ARG A 192 24.37 -9.79 10.46
N GLY A 193 24.24 -11.05 10.87
CA GLY A 193 24.95 -11.59 12.04
C GLY A 193 24.02 -12.22 13.09
N ARG A 194 24.57 -12.47 14.29
CA ARG A 194 23.92 -13.23 15.38
C ARG A 194 22.98 -12.40 16.26
N GLY A 195 22.81 -11.11 16.00
CA GLY A 195 21.91 -10.22 16.73
C GLY A 195 22.44 -8.79 16.82
N VAL A 196 21.74 -7.95 17.59
CA VAL A 196 22.08 -6.54 17.85
C VAL A 196 21.80 -6.15 19.30
N GLY A 197 22.73 -5.41 19.92
CA GLY A 197 22.54 -4.85 21.26
C GLY A 197 21.43 -3.80 21.30
N LYS A 198 20.76 -3.63 22.44
CA LYS A 198 19.65 -2.68 22.64
C LYS A 198 20.02 -1.23 22.28
N ALA A 199 21.21 -0.77 22.63
CA ALA A 199 21.71 0.58 22.37
C ALA A 199 21.91 0.80 20.86
N GLU A 200 22.57 -0.14 20.18
CA GLU A 200 22.77 -0.07 18.73
C GLU A 200 21.44 -0.18 17.95
N LEU A 201 20.52 -1.02 18.42
CA LEU A 201 19.16 -1.11 17.87
C LEU A 201 18.44 0.23 18.00
N SER A 202 18.49 0.84 19.19
CA SER A 202 17.86 2.14 19.45
C SER A 202 18.43 3.24 18.58
N ARG A 203 19.77 3.31 18.44
CA ARG A 203 20.45 4.27 17.57
C ARG A 203 20.04 4.12 16.10
N ARG A 204 19.92 2.89 15.60
CA ARG A 204 19.50 2.62 14.21
C ARG A 204 18.02 2.91 13.97
N VAL A 205 17.16 2.63 14.94
CA VAL A 205 15.73 2.98 14.88
C VAL A 205 15.57 4.49 14.87
N ASP A 206 16.34 5.20 15.70
CA ASP A 206 16.36 6.67 15.72
C ASP A 206 16.76 7.25 14.36
N TRP A 207 17.86 6.74 13.79
CA TRP A 207 18.28 7.09 12.43
C TRP A 207 17.17 6.84 11.40
N LEU A 208 16.51 5.67 11.44
CA LEU A 208 15.43 5.34 10.51
C LEU A 208 14.22 6.27 10.69
N CYS A 209 13.86 6.64 11.93
CA CYS A 209 12.82 7.62 12.22
C CYS A 209 13.13 8.97 11.54
N HIS A 210 14.37 9.44 11.62
CA HIS A 210 14.80 10.67 10.96
C HIS A 210 14.66 10.56 9.44
N ARG A 211 15.11 9.45 8.84
CA ARG A 211 14.96 9.21 7.39
C ARG A 211 13.52 9.17 6.93
N VAL A 212 12.62 8.57 7.73
CA VAL A 212 11.18 8.55 7.44
C VAL A 212 10.61 9.98 7.41
N LYS A 213 10.96 10.81 8.40
CA LYS A 213 10.49 12.21 8.47
C LYS A 213 11.02 13.08 7.33
N GLU A 214 12.30 12.93 6.98
CA GLU A 214 12.91 13.64 5.84
C GLU A 214 12.25 13.28 4.50
N LYS A 215 11.67 12.08 4.38
CA LYS A 215 10.89 11.63 3.22
C LYS A 215 9.45 12.14 3.21
N GLY A 216 9.05 12.94 4.20
CA GLY A 216 7.66 13.39 4.39
C GLY A 216 6.75 12.33 5.01
N GLY A 217 7.31 11.19 5.42
CA GLY A 217 6.59 10.15 6.14
C GLY A 217 6.36 10.52 7.61
N ARG A 218 5.40 9.84 8.24
CA ARG A 218 5.04 10.06 9.65
C ARG A 218 5.45 8.86 10.47
N VAL A 219 5.91 9.10 11.69
CA VAL A 219 6.16 8.05 12.70
C VAL A 219 5.13 8.21 13.81
N ALA A 220 4.63 7.09 14.33
CA ALA A 220 3.64 7.12 15.41
C ALA A 220 4.19 7.89 16.61
N HIS A 221 3.38 8.79 17.16
CA HIS A 221 3.81 9.67 18.24
C HIS A 221 3.72 8.94 19.59
N PHE A 222 4.82 8.95 20.37
CA PHE A 222 4.93 8.33 21.69
C PHE A 222 5.03 9.37 22.83
N TYR A 223 4.35 10.51 22.70
CA TYR A 223 4.25 11.51 23.77
C TYR A 223 5.61 11.95 24.34
N ARG A 224 6.59 12.24 23.47
CA ARG A 224 7.97 12.63 23.82
C ARG A 224 8.79 11.55 24.55
N ALA A 225 8.35 10.29 24.58
CA ALA A 225 9.16 9.20 25.11
C ALA A 225 10.48 9.06 24.34
N PRO A 226 11.59 8.73 25.02
CA PRO A 226 12.86 8.48 24.35
C PRO A 226 12.77 7.26 23.43
N THR A 227 13.55 7.26 22.35
CA THR A 227 13.55 6.18 21.34
C THR A 227 13.81 4.81 21.94
N THR A 228 14.61 4.72 23.00
CA THR A 228 14.88 3.49 23.77
C THR A 228 13.61 2.87 24.35
N HIS A 229 12.71 3.68 24.92
CA HIS A 229 11.43 3.21 25.44
C HIS A 229 10.49 2.75 24.32
N VAL A 230 10.48 3.47 23.20
CA VAL A 230 9.69 3.09 22.02
C VAL A 230 10.14 1.74 21.46
N VAL A 231 11.45 1.51 21.40
CA VAL A 231 12.04 0.24 20.95
C VAL A 231 11.69 -0.90 21.90
N GLU A 232 11.77 -0.67 23.21
CA GLU A 232 11.39 -1.68 24.21
C GLU A 232 9.93 -2.10 24.07
N ARG A 233 9.01 -1.14 23.95
CA ARG A 233 7.58 -1.44 23.74
C ARG A 233 7.32 -2.16 22.42
N ALA A 234 8.02 -1.78 21.36
CA ALA A 234 7.92 -2.48 20.08
C ALA A 234 8.39 -3.94 20.19
N LEU A 235 9.47 -4.21 20.91
CA LEU A 235 9.99 -5.56 21.15
C LEU A 235 9.01 -6.40 21.99
N GLU A 236 8.37 -5.81 23.00
CA GLU A 236 7.30 -6.46 23.77
C GLU A 236 6.12 -6.87 22.88
N VAL A 237 5.71 -5.99 21.98
CA VAL A 237 4.59 -6.24 21.06
C VAL A 237 4.93 -7.34 20.05
N LEU A 238 6.11 -7.25 19.43
CA LEU A 238 6.62 -8.26 18.49
C LEU A 238 6.74 -9.63 19.17
N GLY A 239 7.20 -9.65 20.42
CA GLY A 239 7.23 -10.83 21.27
C GLY A 239 8.27 -11.89 20.84
N PRO A 240 8.44 -12.94 21.65
CA PRO A 240 9.51 -13.91 21.50
C PRO A 240 9.39 -14.80 20.25
N LYS A 241 8.18 -14.94 19.69
CA LYS A 241 7.94 -15.69 18.44
C LYS A 241 8.59 -15.01 17.23
N LEU A 242 8.72 -13.67 17.25
CA LEU A 242 9.27 -12.90 16.15
C LEU A 242 10.70 -12.45 16.42
N VAL A 243 10.98 -12.01 17.65
CA VAL A 243 12.28 -11.48 18.06
C VAL A 243 12.73 -12.18 19.33
N GLY A 244 13.83 -12.92 19.22
CA GLY A 244 14.46 -13.60 20.32
C GLY A 244 15.41 -12.69 21.09
N LYS A 245 15.58 -12.97 22.38
CA LYS A 245 16.50 -12.26 23.28
C LYS A 245 17.57 -13.24 23.76
N THR A 246 18.84 -12.90 23.54
CA THR A 246 19.98 -13.68 24.05
C THR A 246 20.36 -13.15 25.42
N ALA A 247 20.23 -14.00 26.45
CA ALA A 247 20.67 -13.71 27.81
C ALA A 247 22.15 -14.07 28.02
N GLY A 248 22.77 -13.54 29.08
CA GLY A 248 24.15 -13.88 29.47
C GLY A 248 25.25 -13.12 28.73
N LEU A 249 24.89 -12.07 27.98
CA LEU A 249 25.84 -11.11 27.38
C LEU A 249 25.88 -9.82 28.20
N ALA A 250 26.95 -9.03 28.04
CA ALA A 250 27.10 -7.73 28.69
C ALA A 250 25.97 -6.74 28.33
N GLU A 251 25.36 -6.93 27.15
CA GLU A 251 24.19 -6.17 26.71
C GLU A 251 23.11 -7.12 26.18
N GLU A 252 21.85 -6.80 26.48
CA GLU A 252 20.70 -7.49 25.90
C GLU A 252 20.75 -7.44 24.38
N THR A 253 20.90 -8.62 23.78
CA THR A 253 21.06 -8.77 22.33
C THR A 253 19.81 -9.39 21.73
N TYR A 254 19.28 -8.77 20.69
CA TYR A 254 18.07 -9.20 19.99
C TYR A 254 18.40 -9.79 18.63
N HIS A 255 17.72 -10.87 18.27
CA HIS A 255 17.86 -11.51 16.97
C HIS A 255 16.51 -11.89 16.39
N VAL A 256 16.44 -12.04 15.06
CA VAL A 256 15.19 -12.39 14.39
C VAL A 256 14.98 -13.89 14.47
N VAL A 257 13.83 -14.31 15.01
CA VAL A 257 13.40 -15.72 15.06
C VAL A 257 12.67 -16.08 13.78
N ASP A 258 11.62 -15.32 13.44
CA ASP A 258 10.87 -15.53 12.19
C ASP A 258 11.02 -14.31 11.25
N ARG A 259 11.95 -14.47 10.29
CA ARG A 259 12.24 -13.42 9.30
C ARG A 259 11.08 -13.18 8.35
N PHE A 260 10.23 -14.18 8.11
CA PHE A 260 9.13 -14.08 7.18
C PHE A 260 7.98 -13.29 7.79
N GLN A 261 7.55 -13.58 9.01
CA GLN A 261 6.51 -12.76 9.66
C GLN A 261 7.02 -11.35 9.94
N LEU A 262 8.27 -11.20 10.40
CA LEU A 262 8.82 -9.89 10.67
C LEU A 262 8.90 -9.03 9.39
N SER A 263 8.98 -9.67 8.22
CA SER A 263 8.93 -8.98 6.93
C SER A 263 7.63 -8.24 6.68
N PHE A 264 6.50 -8.71 7.25
CA PHE A 264 5.20 -8.05 7.17
C PHE A 264 5.29 -6.63 7.75
N TYR A 265 5.84 -6.50 8.95
CA TYR A 265 6.02 -5.22 9.63
C TYR A 265 6.96 -4.30 8.84
N ARG A 266 8.10 -4.83 8.38
CA ARG A 266 9.05 -4.09 7.54
C ARG A 266 8.43 -3.59 6.22
N ASN A 267 7.48 -4.33 5.66
CA ASN A 267 6.84 -3.94 4.40
C ASN A 267 5.97 -2.67 4.54
N MET A 268 5.49 -2.36 5.75
CA MET A 268 4.76 -1.12 6.01
C MET A 268 5.64 0.13 5.81
N THR A 269 6.97 0.02 5.89
CA THR A 269 7.89 1.17 5.68
C THR A 269 8.35 1.31 4.23
N ILE A 270 8.19 0.28 3.39
CA ILE A 270 8.86 0.22 2.07
C ILE A 270 8.43 1.35 1.14
N HIS A 271 7.16 1.77 1.20
CA HIS A 271 6.58 2.75 0.27
C HIS A 271 7.32 4.10 0.26
N LEU A 272 8.02 4.45 1.35
CA LEU A 272 8.82 5.68 1.46
C LEU A 272 10.20 5.58 0.80
N PHE A 273 10.67 4.37 0.50
CA PHE A 273 12.04 4.10 0.04
C PHE A 273 12.08 3.41 -1.33
N ILE A 274 10.96 3.34 -2.05
CA ILE A 274 10.90 2.69 -3.37
C ILE A 274 11.86 3.34 -4.37
N PRO A 275 11.91 4.68 -4.55
CA PRO A 275 12.81 5.29 -5.52
C PRO A 275 14.28 4.97 -5.22
N GLU A 276 14.71 5.07 -3.97
CA GLU A 276 16.07 4.75 -3.54
C GLU A 276 16.38 3.27 -3.72
N ALA A 277 15.41 2.39 -3.43
CA ALA A 277 15.58 0.97 -3.63
C ALA A 277 15.75 0.63 -5.12
N LEU A 278 15.01 1.28 -6.03
CA LEU A 278 15.17 1.08 -7.47
C LEU A 278 16.54 1.54 -7.95
N VAL A 279 16.98 2.73 -7.53
CA VAL A 279 18.31 3.26 -7.85
C VAL A 279 19.40 2.34 -7.30
N SER A 280 19.27 1.90 -6.04
CA SER A 280 20.24 1.02 -5.39
C SER A 280 20.33 -0.34 -6.09
N VAL A 281 19.21 -0.92 -6.50
CA VAL A 281 19.18 -2.18 -7.25
C VAL A 281 19.79 -2.01 -8.65
N ALA A 282 19.48 -0.91 -9.34
CA ALA A 282 20.06 -0.60 -10.65
C ALA A 282 21.58 -0.44 -10.55
N LEU A 283 22.09 0.29 -9.57
CA LEU A 283 23.53 0.44 -9.29
C LEU A 283 24.17 -0.90 -8.90
N TYR A 284 23.54 -1.64 -7.98
CA TYR A 284 24.07 -2.92 -7.51
C TYR A 284 24.18 -3.94 -8.64
N SER A 285 23.25 -3.93 -9.60
CA SER A 285 23.32 -4.80 -10.79
C SER A 285 24.53 -4.52 -11.67
N ARG A 286 25.09 -3.29 -11.65
CA ARG A 286 26.35 -2.96 -12.33
C ARG A 286 27.55 -3.47 -11.52
N VAL A 287 27.60 -3.19 -10.23
CA VAL A 287 28.67 -3.65 -9.33
C VAL A 287 28.80 -5.17 -9.35
N LYS A 288 27.67 -5.90 -9.36
CA LYS A 288 27.65 -7.37 -9.36
C LYS A 288 28.19 -8.01 -10.63
N LYS A 289 28.29 -7.27 -11.76
CA LYS A 289 28.95 -7.78 -12.98
C LYS A 289 30.46 -7.99 -12.78
N GLY A 290 31.04 -7.42 -11.72
CA GLY A 290 32.47 -7.55 -11.42
C GLY A 290 33.34 -6.69 -12.33
N GLY A 291 34.66 -6.88 -12.22
CA GLY A 291 35.68 -6.10 -12.93
C GLY A 291 36.31 -5.01 -12.07
N GLU A 292 37.32 -4.34 -12.65
CA GLU A 292 38.05 -3.24 -12.03
C GLU A 292 37.11 -2.09 -11.58
N PRO A 293 37.49 -1.26 -10.60
CA PRO A 293 36.68 -0.13 -10.13
C PRO A 293 36.21 0.82 -11.24
N SER A 294 37.00 0.96 -12.32
CA SER A 294 36.64 1.68 -13.55
C SER A 294 35.37 1.13 -14.22
N ASN A 295 35.15 -0.19 -14.16
CA ASN A 295 33.99 -0.88 -14.73
C ASN A 295 32.74 -0.82 -13.85
N GLN A 296 32.87 -0.35 -12.60
CA GLN A 296 31.77 -0.23 -11.63
C GLN A 296 31.03 1.11 -11.70
N GLN A 297 31.33 1.92 -12.72
CA GLN A 297 30.61 3.15 -13.04
C GLN A 297 29.41 2.86 -13.95
N ILE A 298 28.38 3.70 -13.86
CA ILE A 298 27.21 3.68 -14.74
C ILE A 298 26.91 5.13 -15.18
N THR A 299 26.56 5.32 -16.44
CA THR A 299 26.14 6.64 -16.93
C THR A 299 24.72 6.96 -16.43
N TYR A 300 24.37 8.24 -16.38
CA TYR A 300 23.03 8.66 -15.98
C TYR A 300 21.94 8.06 -16.88
N ASP A 301 22.13 8.06 -18.19
CA ASP A 301 21.15 7.53 -19.14
C ASP A 301 20.94 6.01 -18.98
N GLU A 302 22.02 5.26 -18.74
CA GLU A 302 21.93 3.83 -18.48
C GLU A 302 21.23 3.57 -17.14
N LEU A 303 21.55 4.35 -16.11
CA LEU A 303 20.87 4.27 -14.80
C LEU A 303 19.38 4.57 -14.94
N LEU A 304 19.01 5.65 -15.65
CA LEU A 304 17.63 6.04 -15.89
C LEU A 304 16.87 4.95 -16.64
N THR A 305 17.48 4.37 -17.68
CA THR A 305 16.89 3.26 -18.45
C THR A 305 16.61 2.05 -17.55
N ARG A 306 17.57 1.67 -16.71
CA ARG A 306 17.41 0.54 -15.78
C ARG A 306 16.37 0.82 -14.70
N VAL A 307 16.37 2.01 -14.10
CA VAL A 307 15.38 2.41 -13.10
C VAL A 307 13.98 2.44 -13.72
N SER A 308 13.85 2.95 -14.94
CA SER A 308 12.57 3.00 -15.68
C SER A 308 12.06 1.59 -15.96
N PHE A 309 12.91 0.69 -16.45
CA PHE A 309 12.58 -0.72 -16.63
C PHE A 309 12.13 -1.39 -15.31
N LEU A 310 12.91 -1.23 -14.23
CA LEU A 310 12.57 -1.81 -12.93
C LEU A 310 11.28 -1.25 -12.35
N SER A 311 10.97 0.02 -12.63
CA SER A 311 9.71 0.62 -12.27
C SER A 311 8.56 -0.12 -12.96
N GLN A 312 8.63 -0.30 -14.29
CA GLN A 312 7.59 -0.95 -15.10
C GLN A 312 7.30 -2.39 -14.67
N VAL A 313 8.35 -3.18 -14.41
CA VAL A 313 8.23 -4.58 -13.97
C VAL A 313 7.59 -4.68 -12.57
N ARG A 314 7.66 -3.63 -11.74
CA ARG A 314 7.16 -3.64 -10.34
C ARG A 314 5.99 -2.69 -10.07
N ILE A 315 5.46 -1.98 -11.08
CA ILE A 315 4.34 -1.02 -10.93
C ILE A 315 3.16 -1.58 -10.11
N PRO A 316 2.74 -2.86 -10.22
CA PRO A 316 1.59 -3.34 -9.45
C PRO A 316 1.82 -3.47 -7.93
N LEU A 317 3.05 -3.42 -7.44
CA LEU A 317 3.34 -3.73 -6.02
C LEU A 317 3.58 -2.52 -5.13
N TYR A 318 3.81 -1.32 -5.68
CA TYR A 318 4.42 -0.24 -4.89
C TYR A 318 4.05 1.20 -5.28
N PHE A 319 3.53 1.49 -6.48
CA PHE A 319 3.47 2.88 -6.94
C PHE A 319 2.14 3.60 -6.66
N THR A 320 2.32 4.72 -5.97
CA THR A 320 1.41 5.83 -5.75
C THR A 320 1.73 6.94 -6.77
N THR A 321 0.70 7.55 -7.35
CA THR A 321 0.70 8.42 -8.55
C THR A 321 1.49 9.73 -8.47
N ARG A 322 2.24 10.02 -7.39
CA ARG A 322 2.91 11.33 -7.22
C ARG A 322 4.08 11.60 -8.17
N ASN A 323 4.66 10.59 -8.83
CA ASN A 323 5.81 10.74 -9.73
C ASN A 323 5.53 10.36 -11.20
N MET A 324 4.27 10.32 -11.64
CA MET A 324 3.93 10.03 -13.05
C MET A 324 4.03 11.25 -13.99
N THR A 325 4.88 12.25 -13.70
CA THR A 325 5.21 13.30 -14.69
C THR A 325 6.15 12.82 -15.80
N LEU A 326 6.57 11.55 -15.79
CA LEU A 326 7.40 10.94 -16.84
C LEU A 326 6.64 10.03 -17.83
N ASN A 327 5.31 9.97 -17.77
CA ASN A 327 4.51 9.31 -18.83
C ASN A 327 4.16 10.28 -19.97
N ARG A 328 5.18 10.71 -20.71
CA ARG A 328 5.06 10.89 -22.17
C ARG A 328 5.84 9.75 -22.77
N TYR A 329 5.17 8.65 -23.13
CA TYR A 329 5.55 7.66 -24.16
C TYR A 329 4.62 6.44 -24.04
N ASP A 330 3.30 6.66 -24.06
CA ASP A 330 2.33 5.61 -24.40
C ASP A 330 2.05 5.72 -25.91
N SER A 331 2.99 5.23 -26.73
CA SER A 331 2.74 4.98 -28.16
C SER A 331 3.55 3.81 -28.74
N TYR A 332 4.14 2.95 -27.90
CA TYR A 332 4.86 1.75 -28.35
C TYR A 332 4.64 0.58 -27.38
N SER A 333 3.40 0.08 -27.28
CA SER A 333 3.10 -1.16 -26.54
C SER A 333 2.15 -2.12 -27.28
N GLU A 334 1.63 -1.77 -28.46
CA GLU A 334 0.77 -2.68 -29.24
C GLU A 334 1.44 -3.22 -30.52
N ALA A 335 2.65 -2.78 -30.87
CA ALA A 335 3.32 -3.19 -32.12
C ALA A 335 4.43 -4.25 -31.97
N SER A 336 4.79 -4.67 -30.74
CA SER A 336 5.95 -5.54 -30.50
C SER A 336 5.63 -6.95 -29.98
N LEU A 337 4.36 -7.36 -29.99
CA LEU A 337 3.92 -8.72 -29.64
C LEU A 337 3.36 -9.54 -30.82
N SER A 338 3.34 -9.00 -32.04
CA SER A 338 2.90 -9.70 -33.25
C SER A 338 4.05 -10.20 -34.17
N SER A 339 5.31 -9.87 -33.86
CA SER A 339 6.48 -10.23 -34.68
C SER A 339 7.34 -11.38 -34.14
N LEU A 340 6.88 -12.11 -33.11
CA LEU A 340 7.59 -13.27 -32.54
C LEU A 340 6.87 -14.62 -32.74
N GLN A 341 6.02 -14.72 -33.77
CA GLN A 341 5.39 -16.00 -34.16
C GLN A 341 5.49 -16.37 -35.66
N ARG A 342 6.35 -15.71 -36.45
CA ARG A 342 6.78 -16.25 -37.75
C ARG A 342 8.24 -15.92 -37.98
N GLY A 343 9.06 -16.96 -38.06
CA GLY A 343 10.52 -16.93 -38.22
C GLY A 343 11.08 -18.24 -37.74
#